data_AF-A0A1Z9N3L8-F1
#
_entry.id   AF-A0A1Z9N3L8-F1
#
_cell.length_a   1.000
_cell.length_b   1.000
_cell.length_c   1.000
_cell.angle_alpha   90.00
_cell.angle_beta   90.00
_cell.angle_gamma   90.00
#
_symmetry.space_group_name_H-M   'P 1'
#
loop_
_entity.id
_entity.type
_entity.pdbx_description
1 polymer ?
#
loop_
_entity_poly.entity_id
_entity_poly.type
_entity_poly.pdbx_seq_one_letter_code
_entity_poly.pdbx_strand_id
1 'polypeptide(L)'
;MNHLKQLLLSFLFLSGIAINGQTSENPWAIAVGVDLINLQGDNVESGLNFGAPALSLSRYISSGLSVGIQYGLGSASPQDNVDLDYSYLDGVLRFNLSEENVVPYLFAGYGLSRFADGDDKEGAFPSGESGRTTFGGIGVNIPLGDQFNVNLSTSYRGTAETPDSYNHLQHIIGLSYNFGAGDADGDGVPDKKDECPDIPGLKEFNGCPDTDGDGIPDTKDRCPEEAGSEELQGCPDADGDGVSDIDDACPNKAGKAEMNGCPDSDGDGVADNVDRCPETVGDPDNQGCPWADRDGDGIPDKDDACPDVAGITENNGCAAEPTDLINFINSSENRILFKASSSKLDSGDKEILDKVIGLLSQYESASITVEGHASSDGSETYNQKLSEKRAESVKEYLLEKGVADERLSTVGFGESKPVGNNNTARGRADNRRANINRSANVKVN
;
A
#
# COMPACT_ATOMS: atom_id res chain seq x y z
N MET A 1 -37.56 32.95 -70.49
CA MET A 1 -38.02 31.62 -70.05
C MET A 1 -36.86 30.66 -70.29
N ASN A 2 -35.89 30.55 -69.38
CA ASN A 2 -35.95 29.81 -68.10
C ASN A 2 -36.26 28.32 -68.41
N HIS A 3 -35.42 27.33 -68.15
CA HIS A 3 -34.48 27.10 -67.05
C HIS A 3 -33.34 26.18 -67.52
N LEU A 4 -32.10 26.69 -67.59
CA LEU A 4 -30.90 25.83 -67.74
C LEU A 4 -29.68 26.50 -67.08
N LYS A 5 -29.87 26.98 -65.85
CA LYS A 5 -28.81 27.49 -64.97
C LYS A 5 -29.30 27.41 -63.52
N GLN A 6 -29.36 26.21 -62.95
CA GLN A 6 -29.39 25.96 -61.49
C GLN A 6 -29.53 24.46 -61.23
N LEU A 7 -28.39 23.80 -61.05
CA LEU A 7 -28.25 22.65 -60.15
C LEU A 7 -26.75 22.53 -59.81
N LEU A 8 -26.26 23.56 -59.12
CA LEU A 8 -25.12 23.44 -58.22
C LEU A 8 -25.65 22.82 -56.92
N LEU A 9 -24.84 21.93 -56.34
CA LEU A 9 -24.77 21.57 -54.93
C LEU A 9 -26.10 21.16 -54.26
N SER A 10 -26.31 19.86 -54.16
CA SER A 10 -26.90 19.29 -52.95
C SER A 10 -25.80 18.61 -52.15
N PHE A 11 -25.48 19.26 -51.04
CA PHE A 11 -24.45 19.02 -50.06
C PHE A 11 -24.55 17.62 -49.44
N LEU A 12 -23.38 16.98 -49.30
CA LEU A 12 -23.09 15.98 -48.29
C LEU A 12 -23.62 16.44 -46.92
N PHE A 13 -24.47 15.63 -46.29
CA PHE A 13 -24.61 15.65 -44.83
C PHE A 13 -24.69 14.20 -44.36
N LEU A 14 -23.53 13.55 -44.26
CA LEU A 14 -23.30 12.51 -43.26
C LEU A 14 -22.17 12.99 -42.37
N SER A 15 -22.55 13.72 -41.33
CA SER A 15 -21.70 14.01 -40.19
C SER A 15 -21.79 12.85 -39.22
N GLY A 16 -20.63 12.36 -38.79
CA GLY A 16 -20.49 11.56 -37.58
C GLY A 16 -20.40 10.06 -37.85
N ILE A 17 -19.19 9.60 -38.19
CA ILE A 17 -18.40 8.53 -37.55
C ILE A 17 -17.13 8.46 -38.41
N ALA A 18 -15.94 8.39 -37.80
CA ALA A 18 -14.71 8.15 -38.53
C ALA A 18 -14.76 6.70 -39.05
N ILE A 19 -14.95 6.53 -40.36
CA ILE A 19 -14.96 5.21 -41.00
C ILE A 19 -13.74 5.14 -41.92
N ASN A 20 -12.75 4.35 -41.49
CA ASN A 20 -11.41 4.32 -42.06
C ASN A 20 -11.34 3.39 -43.28
N GLY A 21 -10.58 3.81 -44.31
CA GLY A 21 -10.22 2.97 -45.45
C GLY A 21 -9.13 1.94 -45.11
N GLN A 22 -8.38 1.45 -46.10
CA GLN A 22 -7.19 0.63 -45.84
C GLN A 22 -6.13 1.49 -45.12
N THR A 23 -5.72 1.10 -43.92
CA THR A 23 -4.77 1.83 -43.06
C THR A 23 -3.59 0.93 -42.67
N SER A 24 -2.65 1.47 -41.88
CA SER A 24 -1.63 0.64 -41.22
C SER A 24 -2.22 -0.41 -40.28
N GLU A 25 -3.44 -0.20 -39.78
CA GLU A 25 -4.15 -1.13 -38.86
C GLU A 25 -4.86 -2.25 -39.60
N ASN A 26 -5.22 -2.07 -40.87
CA ASN A 26 -5.73 -3.15 -41.71
C ASN A 26 -4.93 -3.14 -43.01
N PRO A 27 -3.65 -3.59 -42.96
CA PRO A 27 -2.69 -3.37 -44.02
C PRO A 27 -3.03 -4.16 -45.28
N TRP A 28 -3.77 -5.27 -45.20
CA TRP A 28 -4.17 -6.02 -46.38
C TRP A 28 -5.57 -5.64 -46.83
N ALA A 29 -5.80 -5.64 -48.14
CA ALA A 29 -7.13 -5.51 -48.71
C ALA A 29 -7.29 -6.46 -49.89
N ILE A 30 -8.35 -7.27 -49.87
CA ILE A 30 -8.80 -8.07 -51.01
C ILE A 30 -10.05 -7.41 -51.61
N ALA A 31 -10.14 -7.30 -52.93
CA ALA A 31 -11.33 -6.76 -53.59
C ALA A 31 -11.80 -7.63 -54.73
N VAL A 32 -13.12 -7.70 -54.89
CA VAL A 32 -13.81 -8.32 -56.01
C VAL A 32 -14.68 -7.27 -56.67
N GLY A 33 -14.58 -7.10 -57.98
CA GLY A 33 -15.35 -6.12 -58.72
C GLY A 33 -15.82 -6.59 -60.08
N VAL A 34 -16.76 -5.86 -60.63
CA VAL A 34 -17.19 -5.98 -62.03
C VAL A 34 -16.31 -5.05 -62.86
N ASP A 35 -15.78 -5.58 -63.95
CA ASP A 35 -14.93 -4.85 -64.88
C ASP A 35 -15.73 -4.40 -66.10
N LEU A 36 -15.54 -3.16 -66.56
CA LEU A 36 -16.21 -2.60 -67.74
C LEU A 36 -15.15 -2.00 -68.66
N ILE A 37 -15.07 -2.50 -69.89
CA ILE A 37 -13.98 -2.21 -70.81
C ILE A 37 -14.50 -1.46 -72.03
N ASN A 38 -13.85 -0.37 -72.39
CA ASN A 38 -14.18 0.43 -73.55
C ASN A 38 -12.93 0.67 -74.40
N LEU A 39 -12.80 -0.09 -75.49
CA LEU A 39 -11.68 -0.03 -76.42
C LEU A 39 -11.57 1.35 -77.10
N GLN A 40 -10.36 1.81 -77.38
CA GLN A 40 -10.06 3.14 -77.93
C GLN A 40 -9.21 3.01 -79.21
N GLY A 41 -9.61 3.69 -80.30
CA GLY A 41 -8.83 3.76 -81.54
C GLY A 41 -9.68 4.06 -82.77
N ASP A 42 -9.01 4.35 -83.90
CA ASP A 42 -9.67 4.72 -85.17
C ASP A 42 -10.35 3.53 -85.87
N ASN A 43 -9.99 2.29 -85.51
CA ASN A 43 -10.49 1.04 -86.10
C ASN A 43 -11.38 0.23 -85.13
N VAL A 44 -11.98 0.90 -84.14
CA VAL A 44 -12.75 0.26 -83.07
C VAL A 44 -14.11 0.95 -82.93
N GLU A 45 -15.18 0.19 -82.79
CA GLU A 45 -16.49 0.76 -82.44
C GLU A 45 -16.55 1.16 -80.96
N SER A 46 -16.96 2.40 -80.68
CA SER A 46 -17.14 2.88 -79.31
C SER A 46 -18.28 2.12 -78.62
N GLY A 47 -17.94 1.24 -77.68
CA GLY A 47 -18.91 0.43 -76.93
C GLY A 47 -18.39 0.06 -75.53
N LEU A 48 -19.32 -0.11 -74.59
CA LEU A 48 -19.00 -0.58 -73.23
C LEU A 48 -19.20 -2.09 -73.16
N ASN A 49 -18.10 -2.83 -73.05
CA ASN A 49 -18.12 -4.28 -72.92
C ASN A 49 -18.10 -4.67 -71.45
N PHE A 50 -18.90 -5.66 -71.09
CA PHE A 50 -19.00 -6.15 -69.72
C PHE A 50 -17.95 -7.25 -69.48
N GLY A 51 -17.01 -6.97 -68.59
CA GLY A 51 -16.02 -7.93 -68.13
C GLY A 51 -16.51 -8.77 -66.95
N ALA A 52 -15.91 -9.94 -66.80
CA ALA A 52 -16.09 -10.85 -65.67
C ALA A 52 -15.33 -10.30 -64.42
N PRO A 53 -15.22 -11.04 -63.30
CA PRO A 53 -14.79 -10.42 -62.04
C PRO A 53 -13.32 -10.00 -62.08
N ALA A 54 -13.06 -8.76 -61.66
CA ALA A 54 -11.75 -8.27 -61.29
C ALA A 54 -11.44 -8.64 -59.83
N LEU A 55 -10.30 -9.27 -59.60
CA LEU A 55 -9.77 -9.60 -58.28
C LEU A 55 -8.55 -8.75 -58.02
N SER A 56 -8.47 -8.13 -56.84
CA SER A 56 -7.26 -7.42 -56.41
C SER A 56 -6.85 -7.83 -55.00
N LEU A 57 -5.54 -7.88 -54.78
CA LEU A 57 -4.94 -8.01 -53.46
C LEU A 57 -3.92 -6.89 -53.31
N SER A 58 -4.03 -6.08 -52.26
CA SER A 58 -3.12 -4.97 -52.01
C SER A 58 -2.69 -4.92 -50.56
N ARG A 59 -1.48 -4.43 -50.33
CA ARG A 59 -0.93 -4.16 -49.01
C ARG A 59 -0.59 -2.68 -48.87
N TYR A 60 -1.13 -2.02 -47.84
CA TYR A 60 -0.71 -0.71 -47.38
C TYR A 60 0.74 -0.80 -46.88
N ILE A 61 1.60 0.08 -47.38
CA ILE A 61 3.01 0.15 -47.03
C ILE A 61 3.22 1.28 -46.02
N SER A 62 2.93 2.51 -46.41
CA SER A 62 3.09 3.70 -45.56
C SER A 62 2.56 4.95 -46.26
N SER A 63 2.14 5.97 -45.51
CA SER A 63 1.85 7.32 -46.03
C SER A 63 0.86 7.33 -47.20
N GLY A 64 -0.22 6.53 -47.10
CA GLY A 64 -1.24 6.41 -48.15
C GLY A 64 -0.85 5.53 -49.34
N LEU A 65 0.39 5.03 -49.41
CA LEU A 65 0.86 4.16 -50.48
C LEU A 65 0.48 2.69 -50.20
N SER A 66 -0.15 2.05 -51.18
CA SER A 66 -0.38 0.62 -51.25
C SER A 66 0.25 0.02 -52.50
N VAL A 67 0.76 -1.20 -52.37
CA VAL A 67 1.25 -2.02 -53.49
C VAL A 67 0.34 -3.22 -53.62
N GLY A 68 -0.07 -3.57 -54.83
CA GLY A 68 -0.95 -4.69 -55.04
C GLY A 68 -0.79 -5.37 -56.38
N ILE A 69 -1.53 -6.45 -56.53
CA ILE A 69 -1.72 -7.16 -57.77
C ILE A 69 -3.21 -7.13 -58.14
N GLN A 70 -3.49 -7.10 -59.43
CA GLN A 70 -4.84 -7.16 -59.94
C GLN A 70 -4.93 -8.13 -61.12
N TYR A 71 -5.96 -8.95 -61.12
CA TYR A 71 -6.24 -9.90 -62.18
C TYR A 71 -7.70 -9.76 -62.58
N GLY A 72 -7.99 -9.82 -63.87
CA GLY A 72 -9.37 -9.83 -64.32
C GLY A 72 -9.54 -10.55 -65.64
N LEU A 73 -10.79 -10.92 -65.86
CA LEU A 73 -11.28 -11.60 -67.05
C LEU A 73 -12.42 -10.77 -67.63
N GLY A 74 -12.61 -10.80 -68.93
CA GLY A 74 -13.72 -10.10 -69.57
C GLY A 74 -13.80 -10.40 -71.05
N SER A 75 -14.63 -9.65 -71.75
CA SER A 75 -14.70 -9.66 -73.20
C SER A 75 -14.53 -8.25 -73.75
N ALA A 76 -14.02 -8.16 -74.96
CA ALA A 76 -13.91 -6.90 -75.69
C ALA A 76 -14.18 -7.13 -77.17
N SER A 77 -15.02 -6.29 -77.77
CA SER A 77 -15.41 -6.44 -79.18
C SER A 77 -14.91 -5.23 -79.97
N PRO A 78 -13.82 -5.35 -80.78
CA PRO A 78 -13.30 -4.23 -81.55
C PRO A 78 -14.19 -3.85 -82.75
N GLN A 79 -15.02 -4.77 -83.25
CA GLN A 79 -15.94 -4.54 -84.38
C GLN A 79 -17.18 -5.43 -84.25
N ASP A 80 -18.33 -5.02 -84.81
CA ASP A 80 -19.56 -5.82 -84.91
C ASP A 80 -19.23 -7.26 -85.41
N ASN A 81 -19.49 -8.28 -84.56
CA ASN A 81 -19.28 -9.74 -84.75
C ASN A 81 -17.94 -10.39 -84.38
N VAL A 82 -17.01 -9.74 -83.68
CA VAL A 82 -15.85 -10.46 -83.08
C VAL A 82 -15.76 -10.18 -81.59
N ASP A 83 -16.07 -11.19 -80.77
CA ASP A 83 -15.86 -11.15 -79.32
C ASP A 83 -14.46 -11.67 -79.00
N LEU A 84 -13.62 -10.82 -78.40
CA LEU A 84 -12.30 -11.21 -77.91
C LEU A 84 -12.37 -11.53 -76.42
N ASP A 85 -11.76 -12.64 -76.02
CA ASP A 85 -11.48 -12.93 -74.62
C ASP A 85 -10.41 -11.96 -74.11
N TYR A 86 -10.75 -11.20 -73.09
CA TYR A 86 -9.86 -10.27 -72.42
C TYR A 86 -9.42 -10.82 -71.07
N SER A 87 -8.11 -10.81 -70.82
CA SER A 87 -7.58 -11.06 -69.48
C SER A 87 -6.40 -10.17 -69.19
N TYR A 88 -6.16 -9.88 -67.90
CA TYR A 88 -5.01 -9.07 -67.50
C TYR A 88 -4.44 -9.50 -66.16
N LEU A 89 -3.15 -9.22 -65.99
CA LEU A 89 -2.43 -9.34 -64.72
C LEU A 89 -1.54 -8.11 -64.53
N ASP A 90 -1.82 -7.36 -63.48
CA ASP A 90 -1.19 -6.08 -63.19
C ASP A 90 -0.47 -6.06 -61.86
N GLY A 91 0.68 -5.40 -61.81
CA GLY A 91 1.19 -4.79 -60.60
C GLY A 91 0.67 -3.36 -60.47
N VAL A 92 0.06 -3.03 -59.34
CA VAL A 92 -0.62 -1.75 -59.08
C VAL A 92 0.09 -1.02 -57.94
N LEU A 93 0.40 0.25 -58.15
CA LEU A 93 0.72 1.20 -57.10
C LEU A 93 -0.51 2.10 -56.89
N ARG A 94 -0.99 2.20 -55.65
CA ARG A 94 -2.11 3.06 -55.26
C ARG A 94 -1.65 4.07 -54.23
N PHE A 95 -2.07 5.31 -54.38
CA PHE A 95 -1.81 6.39 -53.43
C PHE A 95 -3.13 7.05 -53.01
N ASN A 96 -3.52 6.85 -51.75
CA ASN A 96 -4.69 7.47 -51.15
C ASN A 96 -4.43 8.97 -50.91
N LEU A 97 -5.35 9.83 -51.35
CA LEU A 97 -5.26 11.29 -51.21
C LEU A 97 -5.89 11.79 -49.90
N SER A 98 -6.73 10.98 -49.25
CA SER A 98 -7.23 11.19 -47.89
C SER A 98 -7.31 9.84 -47.17
N GLU A 99 -7.50 9.86 -45.85
CA GLU A 99 -7.74 8.66 -45.06
C GLU A 99 -9.14 8.65 -44.39
N GLU A 100 -9.98 9.65 -44.66
CA GLU A 100 -11.27 9.86 -43.99
C GLU A 100 -12.49 9.85 -44.94
N ASN A 101 -13.62 9.29 -44.46
CA ASN A 101 -14.98 9.27 -45.05
C ASN A 101 -15.13 8.68 -46.45
N VAL A 102 -14.49 9.30 -47.42
CA VAL A 102 -14.47 8.92 -48.83
C VAL A 102 -13.01 9.08 -49.21
N VAL A 103 -12.38 7.98 -49.61
CA VAL A 103 -10.94 7.90 -49.83
C VAL A 103 -10.67 7.94 -51.34
N PRO A 104 -10.52 9.13 -51.95
CA PRO A 104 -10.05 9.24 -53.31
C PRO A 104 -8.60 8.77 -53.39
N TYR A 105 -8.27 8.07 -54.46
CA TYR A 105 -6.92 7.57 -54.69
C TYR A 105 -6.51 7.73 -56.15
N LEU A 106 -5.22 7.95 -56.34
CA LEU A 106 -4.55 7.81 -57.63
C LEU A 106 -3.98 6.41 -57.72
N PHE A 107 -3.98 5.81 -58.90
CA PHE A 107 -3.28 4.56 -59.11
C PHE A 107 -2.62 4.51 -60.48
N ALA A 108 -1.50 3.82 -60.54
CA ALA A 108 -0.78 3.55 -61.77
C ALA A 108 -0.09 2.21 -61.66
N GLY A 109 0.24 1.62 -62.79
CA GLY A 109 0.90 0.33 -62.76
C GLY A 109 1.32 -0.16 -64.12
N TYR A 110 1.80 -1.40 -64.09
CA TYR A 110 2.33 -2.10 -65.23
C TYR A 110 1.91 -3.56 -65.16
N GLY A 111 1.50 -4.11 -66.30
CA GLY A 111 0.99 -5.46 -66.38
C GLY A 111 1.01 -6.02 -67.79
N LEU A 112 0.27 -7.10 -67.95
CA LEU A 112 0.04 -7.77 -69.23
C LEU A 112 -1.46 -7.79 -69.49
N SER A 113 -1.86 -7.43 -70.70
CA SER A 113 -3.24 -7.58 -71.18
C SER A 113 -3.25 -8.52 -72.37
N ARG A 114 -4.16 -9.49 -72.38
CA ARG A 114 -4.38 -10.43 -73.46
C ARG A 114 -5.72 -10.17 -74.11
N PHE A 115 -5.75 -10.13 -75.44
CA PHE A 115 -6.96 -10.11 -76.25
C PHE A 115 -6.88 -11.30 -77.22
N ALA A 116 -7.77 -12.29 -77.08
CA ALA A 116 -7.73 -13.52 -77.87
C ALA A 116 -9.03 -13.73 -78.65
N ASP A 117 -8.93 -14.21 -79.89
CA ASP A 117 -10.04 -14.43 -80.84
C ASP A 117 -10.54 -15.89 -80.89
N GLY A 118 -10.05 -16.74 -79.98
CA GLY A 118 -10.50 -18.13 -79.81
C GLY A 118 -9.59 -19.22 -80.38
N ASP A 119 -8.47 -18.87 -81.03
CA ASP A 119 -7.43 -19.85 -81.40
C ASP A 119 -6.52 -20.14 -80.18
N ASP A 120 -6.78 -21.25 -79.47
CA ASP A 120 -6.04 -21.64 -78.25
C ASP A 120 -4.52 -21.81 -78.50
N LYS A 121 -3.75 -20.78 -78.19
CA LYS A 121 -2.29 -20.91 -77.94
C LYS A 121 -2.06 -21.31 -76.48
N GLU A 122 -1.36 -22.42 -76.24
CA GLU A 122 -1.07 -22.90 -74.88
C GLU A 122 -0.32 -21.84 -74.04
N GLY A 123 -0.80 -21.59 -72.81
CA GLY A 123 -0.20 -20.68 -71.83
C GLY A 123 -1.15 -19.59 -71.32
N ALA A 124 -0.86 -19.04 -70.14
CA ALA A 124 -1.68 -17.97 -69.54
C ALA A 124 -1.50 -16.61 -70.27
N PHE A 125 -0.30 -16.33 -70.78
CA PHE A 125 0.02 -15.14 -71.58
C PHE A 125 0.95 -15.51 -72.75
N PRO A 126 0.42 -16.08 -73.86
CA PRO A 126 1.22 -16.39 -75.03
C PRO A 126 1.71 -15.11 -75.71
N SER A 127 2.98 -15.09 -76.14
CA SER A 127 3.72 -13.91 -76.61
C SER A 127 3.15 -13.19 -77.84
N GLY A 128 2.18 -13.78 -78.54
CA GLY A 128 1.55 -13.19 -79.72
C GLY A 128 0.29 -12.37 -79.44
N GLU A 129 -0.45 -12.69 -78.37
CA GLU A 129 -1.75 -12.08 -78.01
C GLU A 129 -1.68 -11.23 -76.74
N SER A 130 -0.53 -11.22 -76.07
CA SER A 130 -0.31 -10.52 -74.81
C SER A 130 0.51 -9.26 -75.05
N GLY A 131 -0.11 -8.11 -74.82
CA GLY A 131 0.54 -6.80 -74.84
C GLY A 131 1.03 -6.40 -73.45
N ARG A 132 2.12 -5.63 -73.40
CA ARG A 132 2.53 -4.96 -72.16
C ARG A 132 1.64 -3.75 -71.97
N THR A 133 1.10 -3.61 -70.77
CA THR A 133 0.12 -2.56 -70.45
C THR A 133 0.67 -1.65 -69.38
N THR A 134 0.77 -0.37 -69.69
CA THR A 134 0.93 0.69 -68.68
C THR A 134 -0.41 1.35 -68.45
N PHE A 135 -0.77 1.61 -67.19
CA PHE A 135 -2.05 2.24 -66.88
C PHE A 135 -1.92 3.28 -65.79
N GLY A 136 -2.86 4.22 -65.82
CA GLY A 136 -3.01 5.28 -64.84
C GLY A 136 -4.48 5.64 -64.68
N GLY A 137 -4.91 5.89 -63.46
CA GLY A 137 -6.31 6.10 -63.16
C GLY A 137 -6.55 6.79 -61.83
N ILE A 138 -7.83 7.03 -61.60
CA ILE A 138 -8.36 7.59 -60.37
C ILE A 138 -9.46 6.68 -59.85
N GLY A 139 -9.60 6.62 -58.54
CA GLY A 139 -10.71 5.91 -57.95
C GLY A 139 -11.09 6.49 -56.60
N VAL A 140 -12.12 5.90 -56.02
CA VAL A 140 -12.66 6.26 -54.74
C VAL A 140 -13.06 5.00 -53.99
N ASN A 141 -12.61 4.90 -52.74
CA ASN A 141 -13.12 3.91 -51.78
C ASN A 141 -14.15 4.61 -50.88
N ILE A 142 -15.32 4.01 -50.75
CA ILE A 142 -16.40 4.43 -49.86
C ILE A 142 -16.52 3.37 -48.78
N PRO A 143 -15.96 3.60 -47.57
CA PRO A 143 -16.07 2.69 -46.44
C PRO A 143 -17.53 2.45 -46.03
N LEU A 144 -17.88 1.19 -45.75
CA LEU A 144 -19.19 0.75 -45.25
C LEU A 144 -19.14 0.34 -43.76
N GLY A 145 -17.95 0.42 -43.14
CA GLY A 145 -17.63 0.02 -41.77
C GLY A 145 -16.10 -0.09 -41.63
N ASP A 146 -15.61 -0.71 -40.55
CA ASP A 146 -14.17 -0.77 -40.27
C ASP A 146 -13.37 -1.64 -41.26
N GLN A 147 -14.04 -2.57 -41.93
CA GLN A 147 -13.39 -3.58 -42.77
C GLN A 147 -13.85 -3.59 -44.23
N PHE A 148 -15.02 -3.04 -44.57
CA PHE A 148 -15.56 -3.14 -45.93
C PHE A 148 -15.58 -1.79 -46.65
N ASN A 149 -15.25 -1.76 -47.94
CA ASN A 149 -15.40 -0.56 -48.78
C ASN A 149 -16.01 -0.89 -50.14
N VAL A 150 -16.87 -0.01 -50.64
CA VAL A 150 -17.22 0.04 -52.07
C VAL A 150 -16.12 0.76 -52.82
N ASN A 151 -15.56 0.12 -53.83
CA ASN A 151 -14.52 0.67 -54.69
C ASN A 151 -15.14 1.05 -56.04
N LEU A 152 -14.90 2.29 -56.48
CA LEU A 152 -15.17 2.73 -57.85
C LEU A 152 -13.87 3.25 -58.45
N SER A 153 -13.51 2.80 -59.64
CA SER A 153 -12.29 3.25 -60.31
C SER A 153 -12.47 3.42 -61.81
N THR A 154 -11.67 4.30 -62.39
CA THR A 154 -11.54 4.47 -63.83
C THR A 154 -10.06 4.63 -64.18
N SER A 155 -9.61 3.94 -65.22
CA SER A 155 -8.24 4.04 -65.72
C SER A 155 -8.18 4.12 -67.23
N TYR A 156 -7.13 4.76 -67.72
CA TYR A 156 -6.68 4.62 -69.09
C TYR A 156 -5.57 3.58 -69.13
N ARG A 157 -5.72 2.59 -70.02
CA ARG A 157 -4.82 1.45 -70.18
C ARG A 157 -4.20 1.52 -71.56
N GLY A 158 -2.91 1.85 -71.59
CA GLY A 158 -2.10 1.96 -72.79
C GLY A 158 -1.33 0.68 -73.04
N THR A 159 -1.51 0.07 -74.21
CA THR A 159 -0.78 -1.13 -74.61
C THR A 159 0.32 -0.78 -75.62
N ALA A 160 1.47 -1.42 -75.48
CA ALA A 160 2.54 -1.34 -76.45
C ALA A 160 2.90 -2.77 -76.89
N GLU A 161 3.30 -2.90 -78.16
CA GLU A 161 4.10 -4.00 -78.72
C GLU A 161 3.40 -5.06 -79.61
N THR A 162 2.08 -5.05 -79.85
CA THR A 162 1.47 -6.01 -80.82
C THR A 162 0.35 -5.41 -81.70
N PRO A 163 0.13 -5.94 -82.93
CA PRO A 163 -1.00 -5.56 -83.79
C PRO A 163 -2.38 -5.80 -83.15
N ASP A 164 -2.48 -6.79 -82.26
CA ASP A 164 -3.73 -7.26 -81.65
C ASP A 164 -3.89 -6.78 -80.20
N SER A 165 -3.25 -5.66 -79.85
CA SER A 165 -3.42 -4.99 -78.56
C SER A 165 -4.18 -3.69 -78.73
N TYR A 166 -5.06 -3.40 -77.77
CA TYR A 166 -5.94 -2.24 -77.84
C TYR A 166 -5.75 -1.36 -76.61
N ASN A 167 -5.63 -0.06 -76.84
CA ASN A 167 -5.80 0.92 -75.77
C ASN A 167 -7.26 0.89 -75.33
N HIS A 168 -7.51 1.03 -74.04
CA HIS A 168 -8.88 0.99 -73.54
C HIS A 168 -9.05 1.80 -72.26
N LEU A 169 -10.27 2.29 -72.04
CA LEU A 169 -10.72 2.72 -70.73
C LEU A 169 -11.25 1.52 -69.97
N GLN A 170 -10.95 1.48 -68.68
CA GLN A 170 -11.42 0.43 -67.79
C GLN A 170 -12.08 1.06 -66.58
N HIS A 171 -13.29 0.61 -66.27
CA HIS A 171 -14.04 1.04 -65.09
C HIS A 171 -14.33 -0.16 -64.21
N ILE A 172 -14.03 -0.06 -62.92
CA ILE A 172 -14.25 -1.16 -61.98
C ILE A 172 -15.14 -0.68 -60.84
N ILE A 173 -16.17 -1.46 -60.56
CA ILE A 173 -17.07 -1.29 -59.43
C ILE A 173 -16.97 -2.55 -58.58
N GLY A 174 -16.49 -2.45 -57.34
CA GLY A 174 -16.24 -3.61 -56.51
C GLY A 174 -16.47 -3.40 -55.03
N LEU A 175 -16.37 -4.51 -54.29
CA LEU A 175 -16.35 -4.55 -52.83
C LEU A 175 -14.96 -5.00 -52.38
N SER A 176 -14.40 -4.29 -51.40
CA SER A 176 -13.11 -4.62 -50.79
C SER A 176 -13.27 -4.92 -49.30
N TYR A 177 -12.47 -5.86 -48.81
CA TYR A 177 -12.36 -6.25 -47.41
C TYR A 177 -10.92 -6.02 -46.93
N ASN A 178 -10.76 -5.19 -45.89
CA ASN A 178 -9.49 -4.85 -45.25
C ASN A 178 -9.24 -5.77 -44.04
N PHE A 179 -8.01 -6.27 -43.87
CA PHE A 179 -7.64 -7.20 -42.80
C PHE A 179 -6.17 -7.09 -42.38
N GLY A 180 -5.83 -7.74 -41.26
CA GLY A 180 -4.45 -7.95 -40.80
C GLY A 180 -3.94 -6.96 -39.74
N ALA A 181 -4.81 -6.54 -38.81
CA ALA A 181 -4.38 -5.79 -37.64
C ALA A 181 -3.28 -6.52 -36.87
N GLY A 182 -2.26 -5.76 -36.44
CA GLY A 182 -1.22 -6.28 -35.55
C GLY A 182 -1.86 -6.78 -34.26
N ASP A 183 -1.41 -7.94 -33.82
CA ASP A 183 -1.86 -8.70 -32.65
C ASP A 183 -0.62 -9.53 -32.25
N ALA A 184 0.25 -8.92 -31.45
CA ALA A 184 1.62 -9.35 -31.21
C ALA A 184 1.67 -10.57 -30.28
N ASP A 185 0.72 -10.68 -29.36
CA ASP A 185 0.60 -11.80 -28.44
C ASP A 185 -0.45 -12.86 -28.87
N GLY A 186 -1.32 -12.54 -29.82
CA GLY A 186 -2.23 -13.46 -30.48
C GLY A 186 -3.50 -13.74 -29.68
N ASP A 187 -3.89 -12.86 -28.76
CA ASP A 187 -5.08 -13.03 -27.92
C ASP A 187 -6.40 -12.61 -28.62
N GLY A 188 -6.26 -12.01 -29.81
CA GLY A 188 -7.37 -11.56 -30.64
C GLY A 188 -7.87 -10.15 -30.31
N VAL A 189 -7.12 -9.39 -29.51
CA VAL A 189 -7.21 -7.95 -29.31
C VAL A 189 -6.09 -7.29 -30.12
N PRO A 190 -6.39 -6.34 -31.04
CA PRO A 190 -5.33 -5.69 -31.81
C PRO A 190 -4.41 -4.84 -30.92
N ASP A 191 -3.10 -4.81 -31.17
CA ASP A 191 -2.05 -4.11 -30.37
C ASP A 191 -2.41 -2.66 -29.97
N LYS A 192 -3.19 -1.96 -30.80
CA LYS A 192 -3.60 -0.56 -30.53
C LYS A 192 -4.75 -0.43 -29.54
N LYS A 193 -5.55 -1.49 -29.38
CA LYS A 193 -6.65 -1.62 -28.44
C LYS A 193 -6.27 -2.47 -27.24
N ASP A 194 -5.10 -3.10 -27.30
CA ASP A 194 -4.55 -3.93 -26.27
C ASP A 194 -3.86 -3.08 -25.19
N GLU A 195 -4.29 -3.23 -23.93
CA GLU A 195 -3.63 -2.63 -22.77
C GLU A 195 -2.37 -3.40 -22.36
N CYS A 196 -2.25 -4.66 -22.77
CA CYS A 196 -1.16 -5.59 -22.51
C CYS A 196 -0.60 -6.23 -23.80
N PRO A 197 -0.12 -5.47 -24.81
CA PRO A 197 0.14 -5.97 -26.18
C PRO A 197 1.15 -7.13 -26.34
N ASP A 198 1.89 -7.45 -25.29
CA ASP A 198 2.93 -8.50 -25.29
C ASP A 198 2.53 -9.71 -24.42
N ILE A 199 1.35 -9.69 -23.77
CA ILE A 199 0.91 -10.69 -22.78
C ILE A 199 -0.55 -11.06 -23.08
N PRO A 200 -0.80 -12.29 -23.57
CA PRO A 200 -2.15 -12.67 -23.98
C PRO A 200 -3.14 -12.55 -22.83
N GLY A 201 -4.26 -11.89 -23.06
CA GLY A 201 -5.27 -11.69 -22.04
C GLY A 201 -6.70 -11.89 -22.50
N LEU A 202 -7.62 -11.30 -21.73
CA LEU A 202 -9.04 -11.43 -21.94
C LEU A 202 -9.58 -10.19 -22.65
N LYS A 203 -10.48 -10.41 -23.60
CA LYS A 203 -11.17 -9.32 -24.31
C LYS A 203 -11.99 -8.42 -23.39
N GLU A 204 -12.46 -8.96 -22.27
CA GLU A 204 -13.18 -8.20 -21.24
C GLU A 204 -12.28 -7.14 -20.58
N PHE A 205 -10.97 -7.41 -20.50
CA PHE A 205 -9.97 -6.54 -19.90
C PHE A 205 -9.03 -5.92 -20.94
N ASN A 206 -9.53 -5.69 -22.16
CA ASN A 206 -8.79 -5.07 -23.26
C ASN A 206 -7.43 -5.74 -23.53
N GLY A 207 -7.37 -7.08 -23.47
CA GLY A 207 -6.17 -7.85 -23.75
C GLY A 207 -5.26 -8.08 -22.55
N CYS A 208 -5.64 -7.63 -21.35
CA CYS A 208 -4.90 -7.97 -20.14
C CYS A 208 -5.39 -9.28 -19.49
N PRO A 209 -4.48 -10.06 -18.89
CA PRO A 209 -4.82 -11.27 -18.14
C PRO A 209 -5.51 -10.95 -16.81
N ASP A 210 -6.23 -11.95 -16.31
CA ASP A 210 -6.82 -12.06 -14.97
C ASP A 210 -6.49 -13.50 -14.53
N THR A 211 -5.40 -13.63 -13.76
CA THR A 211 -4.72 -14.90 -13.51
C THR A 211 -5.48 -15.78 -12.52
N ASP A 212 -6.11 -15.19 -11.50
CA ASP A 212 -6.88 -15.91 -10.48
C ASP A 212 -8.39 -15.93 -10.76
N GLY A 213 -8.87 -15.11 -11.70
CA GLY A 213 -10.25 -15.09 -12.16
C GLY A 213 -11.21 -14.40 -11.20
N ASP A 214 -10.74 -13.45 -10.39
CA ASP A 214 -11.57 -12.70 -9.45
C ASP A 214 -12.34 -11.54 -10.10
N GLY A 215 -12.04 -11.25 -11.38
CA GLY A 215 -12.66 -10.19 -12.16
C GLY A 215 -11.86 -8.88 -12.20
N ILE A 216 -10.67 -8.84 -11.61
CA ILE A 216 -9.75 -7.71 -11.61
C ILE A 216 -8.53 -8.11 -12.44
N PRO A 217 -8.20 -7.40 -13.53
CA PRO A 217 -7.05 -7.78 -14.35
C PRO A 217 -5.74 -7.62 -13.55
N ASP A 218 -4.74 -8.46 -13.83
CA ASP A 218 -3.44 -8.51 -13.13
C ASP A 218 -2.75 -7.14 -13.03
N THR A 219 -3.03 -6.23 -13.96
CA THR A 219 -2.49 -4.86 -13.97
C THR A 219 -3.07 -3.94 -12.90
N LYS A 220 -4.20 -4.31 -12.31
CA LYS A 220 -4.96 -3.57 -11.29
C LYS A 220 -5.12 -4.36 -9.99
N ASP A 221 -4.74 -5.63 -10.00
CA ASP A 221 -4.79 -6.53 -8.85
C ASP A 221 -3.52 -6.42 -8.00
N ARG A 222 -3.68 -6.27 -6.68
CA ARG A 222 -2.58 -6.30 -5.71
C ARG A 222 -2.12 -7.72 -5.37
N CYS A 223 -2.98 -8.71 -5.59
CA CYS A 223 -2.77 -10.12 -5.31
C CYS A 223 -3.10 -11.01 -6.53
N PRO A 224 -2.43 -10.86 -7.70
CA PRO A 224 -2.84 -11.50 -8.97
C PRO A 224 -2.89 -13.04 -9.03
N GLU A 225 -2.46 -13.73 -7.96
CA GLU A 225 -2.45 -15.19 -7.88
C GLU A 225 -3.51 -15.72 -6.89
N GLU A 226 -4.20 -14.85 -6.15
CA GLU A 226 -5.11 -15.20 -5.06
C GLU A 226 -6.38 -14.35 -5.08
N ALA A 227 -7.47 -14.97 -5.54
CA ALA A 227 -8.73 -14.27 -5.76
C ALA A 227 -9.21 -13.48 -4.53
N GLY A 228 -9.50 -12.19 -4.73
CA GLY A 228 -9.94 -11.29 -3.69
C GLY A 228 -11.19 -10.49 -4.04
N SER A 229 -11.39 -9.40 -3.29
CA SER A 229 -12.53 -8.50 -3.49
C SER A 229 -12.10 -7.18 -4.14
N GLU A 230 -13.02 -6.54 -4.86
CA GLU A 230 -12.78 -5.22 -5.45
C GLU A 230 -12.50 -4.17 -4.38
N GLU A 231 -13.15 -4.26 -3.21
CA GLU A 231 -12.91 -3.38 -2.06
C GLU A 231 -11.46 -3.43 -1.56
N LEU A 232 -10.82 -4.60 -1.70
CA LEU A 232 -9.44 -4.86 -1.27
C LEU A 232 -8.45 -4.93 -2.44
N GLN A 233 -8.85 -4.44 -3.62
CA GLN A 233 -8.03 -4.40 -4.83
C GLN A 233 -7.49 -5.78 -5.25
N GLY A 234 -8.35 -6.80 -5.16
CA GLY A 234 -8.07 -8.17 -5.57
C GLY A 234 -7.38 -9.03 -4.52
N CYS A 235 -7.22 -8.54 -3.29
CA CYS A 235 -6.67 -9.35 -2.21
C CYS A 235 -7.73 -10.05 -1.35
N PRO A 236 -7.43 -11.28 -0.86
CA PRO A 236 -8.30 -12.01 0.05
C PRO A 236 -8.33 -11.36 1.44
N ASP A 237 -9.40 -11.66 2.18
CA ASP A 237 -9.62 -11.32 3.59
C ASP A 237 -10.23 -12.57 4.25
N ALA A 238 -9.37 -13.36 4.89
CA ALA A 238 -9.71 -14.70 5.34
C ALA A 238 -10.59 -14.71 6.60
N ASP A 239 -10.54 -13.67 7.43
CA ASP A 239 -11.37 -13.56 8.64
C ASP A 239 -12.52 -12.55 8.56
N GLY A 240 -12.56 -11.76 7.49
CA GLY A 240 -13.67 -10.90 7.12
C GLY A 240 -13.73 -9.60 7.92
N ASP A 241 -12.59 -9.10 8.43
CA ASP A 241 -12.53 -7.89 9.24
C ASP A 241 -12.37 -6.59 8.43
N GLY A 242 -12.18 -6.72 7.11
CA GLY A 242 -12.01 -5.60 6.19
C GLY A 242 -10.57 -5.16 5.99
N VAL A 243 -9.57 -5.89 6.52
CA VAL A 243 -8.16 -5.75 6.21
C VAL A 243 -7.74 -6.96 5.37
N SER A 244 -7.11 -6.73 4.20
CA SER A 244 -6.64 -7.84 3.37
C SER A 244 -5.54 -8.63 4.07
N ASP A 245 -5.45 -9.94 3.81
CA ASP A 245 -4.47 -10.86 4.43
C ASP A 245 -3.01 -10.37 4.33
N ILE A 246 -2.67 -9.65 3.25
CA ILE A 246 -1.31 -9.10 3.03
C ILE A 246 -0.99 -7.87 3.89
N ASP A 247 -2.02 -7.18 4.38
CA ASP A 247 -1.94 -5.99 5.24
C ASP A 247 -2.34 -6.30 6.70
N ASP A 248 -2.84 -7.51 6.96
CA ASP A 248 -3.31 -7.97 8.26
C ASP A 248 -2.18 -8.67 9.07
N ALA A 249 -1.96 -8.21 10.30
CA ALA A 249 -1.00 -8.82 11.23
C ALA A 249 -1.56 -10.08 11.92
N CYS A 250 -2.86 -10.30 11.84
CA CYS A 250 -3.61 -11.42 12.38
C CYS A 250 -4.61 -12.05 11.38
N PRO A 251 -4.20 -12.56 10.19
CA PRO A 251 -5.07 -12.93 9.05
C PRO A 251 -6.14 -14.02 9.27
N ASN A 252 -6.30 -14.52 10.50
CA ASN A 252 -7.25 -15.59 10.83
C ASN A 252 -8.08 -15.24 12.07
N LYS A 253 -8.03 -13.99 12.53
CA LYS A 253 -8.69 -13.50 13.73
C LYS A 253 -9.11 -12.05 13.53
N ALA A 254 -10.39 -11.88 13.23
CA ALA A 254 -10.95 -10.57 12.97
C ALA A 254 -10.60 -9.54 14.05
N GLY A 255 -10.04 -8.42 13.61
CA GLY A 255 -9.62 -7.32 14.44
C GLY A 255 -10.13 -5.98 13.92
N LYS A 256 -9.45 -4.92 14.35
CA LYS A 256 -9.74 -3.57 13.88
C LYS A 256 -8.65 -3.11 12.94
N ALA A 257 -9.02 -2.35 11.91
CA ALA A 257 -8.06 -1.74 11.00
C ALA A 257 -7.04 -0.83 11.72
N GLU A 258 -7.43 -0.13 12.79
CA GLU A 258 -6.50 0.67 13.60
C GLU A 258 -5.40 -0.16 14.29
N MET A 259 -5.63 -1.47 14.43
CA MET A 259 -4.73 -2.45 15.02
C MET A 259 -4.14 -3.40 13.97
N ASN A 260 -4.13 -3.01 12.69
CA ASN A 260 -3.69 -3.82 11.55
C ASN A 260 -4.34 -5.22 11.53
N GLY A 261 -5.67 -5.27 11.71
CA GLY A 261 -6.47 -6.49 11.64
C GLY A 261 -6.38 -7.39 12.88
N CYS A 262 -5.72 -6.94 13.95
CA CYS A 262 -5.66 -7.71 15.20
C CYS A 262 -6.76 -7.32 16.22
N PRO A 263 -7.29 -8.30 16.98
CA PRO A 263 -8.20 -8.03 18.09
C PRO A 263 -7.47 -7.40 19.28
N ASP A 264 -8.25 -6.72 20.13
CA ASP A 264 -7.85 -6.13 21.41
C ASP A 264 -8.92 -6.56 22.42
N SER A 265 -8.63 -7.64 23.14
CA SER A 265 -9.60 -8.41 23.92
C SER A 265 -10.00 -7.71 25.22
N ASP A 266 -9.08 -7.01 25.88
CA ASP A 266 -9.36 -6.28 27.12
C ASP A 266 -9.60 -4.78 26.93
N GLY A 267 -9.30 -4.23 25.74
CA GLY A 267 -9.60 -2.86 25.35
C GLY A 267 -8.61 -1.84 25.92
N ASP A 268 -7.39 -2.24 26.25
CA ASP A 268 -6.37 -1.35 26.80
C ASP A 268 -5.60 -0.53 25.75
N GLY A 269 -5.82 -0.84 24.46
CA GLY A 269 -5.20 -0.18 23.32
C GLY A 269 -3.93 -0.87 22.81
N VAL A 270 -3.61 -2.07 23.29
CA VAL A 270 -2.56 -2.95 22.78
C VAL A 270 -3.21 -4.19 22.17
N ALA A 271 -2.90 -4.49 20.91
CA ALA A 271 -3.50 -5.65 20.24
C ALA A 271 -3.00 -6.98 20.83
N ASP A 272 -3.86 -8.00 20.86
CA ASP A 272 -3.62 -9.31 21.49
C ASP A 272 -2.33 -10.01 21.02
N ASN A 273 -1.90 -9.74 19.78
CA ASN A 273 -0.69 -10.34 19.21
C ASN A 273 0.62 -9.75 19.77
N VAL A 274 0.56 -8.55 20.35
CA VAL A 274 1.69 -7.82 20.96
C VAL A 274 1.48 -7.53 22.43
N ASP A 275 0.29 -7.80 22.96
CA ASP A 275 -0.05 -7.74 24.38
C ASP A 275 0.49 -8.97 25.14
N ARG A 276 1.19 -8.72 26.25
CA ARG A 276 1.69 -9.76 27.14
C ARG A 276 0.64 -10.25 28.13
N CYS A 277 -0.42 -9.48 28.35
CA CYS A 277 -1.53 -9.75 29.24
C CYS A 277 -2.91 -9.54 28.56
N PRO A 278 -3.23 -10.23 27.44
CA PRO A 278 -4.39 -9.92 26.56
C PRO A 278 -5.81 -9.94 27.18
N GLU A 279 -5.92 -10.33 28.44
CA GLU A 279 -7.20 -10.49 29.16
C GLU A 279 -7.26 -9.58 30.38
N THR A 280 -6.32 -8.65 30.54
CA THR A 280 -6.15 -7.83 31.73
C THR A 280 -5.58 -6.47 31.38
N VAL A 281 -6.47 -5.47 31.37
CA VAL A 281 -6.16 -4.08 31.06
C VAL A 281 -4.86 -3.62 31.71
N GLY A 282 -3.90 -3.23 30.87
CA GLY A 282 -2.62 -2.74 31.32
C GLY A 282 -2.22 -1.41 30.70
N ASP A 283 -0.93 -1.13 30.83
CA ASP A 283 -0.32 0.08 30.31
C ASP A 283 0.37 -0.24 28.97
N PRO A 284 0.11 0.54 27.89
CA PRO A 284 0.81 0.35 26.63
C PRO A 284 2.35 0.40 26.75
N ASP A 285 2.89 1.20 27.68
CA ASP A 285 4.33 1.28 27.93
C ASP A 285 4.89 0.00 28.59
N ASN A 286 4.00 -0.84 29.14
CA ASN A 286 4.31 -2.15 29.72
C ASN A 286 3.73 -3.31 28.90
N GLN A 287 3.54 -3.10 27.59
CA GLN A 287 3.07 -4.12 26.65
C GLN A 287 1.73 -4.75 27.09
N GLY A 288 0.78 -3.89 27.47
CA GLY A 288 -0.58 -4.25 27.86
C GLY A 288 -0.69 -4.94 29.23
N CYS A 289 0.37 -4.98 30.02
CA CYS A 289 0.32 -5.50 31.38
C CYS A 289 0.19 -4.39 32.43
N PRO A 290 -0.57 -4.61 33.52
CA PRO A 290 -0.51 -3.72 34.67
C PRO A 290 0.89 -3.74 35.30
N TRP A 291 1.33 -2.59 35.81
CA TRP A 291 2.58 -2.50 36.56
C TRP A 291 2.46 -3.28 37.88
N ALA A 292 3.54 -3.96 38.27
CA ALA A 292 3.60 -4.63 39.56
C ALA A 292 3.50 -3.61 40.70
N ASP A 293 2.84 -4.01 41.78
CA ASP A 293 2.75 -3.31 43.06
C ASP A 293 3.01 -4.38 44.13
N ARG A 294 4.27 -4.54 44.51
CA ARG A 294 4.75 -5.67 45.33
C ARG A 294 4.28 -5.61 46.77
N ASP A 295 4.16 -4.42 47.34
CA ASP A 295 3.75 -4.22 48.73
C ASP A 295 2.28 -3.82 48.89
N GLY A 296 1.59 -3.51 47.79
CA GLY A 296 0.16 -3.28 47.73
C GLY A 296 -0.25 -1.93 48.30
N ASP A 297 0.63 -0.93 48.26
CA ASP A 297 0.33 0.42 48.76
C ASP A 297 -0.43 1.31 47.76
N GLY A 298 -0.63 0.81 46.54
CA GLY A 298 -1.33 1.49 45.45
C GLY A 298 -0.43 2.34 44.56
N ILE A 299 0.89 2.33 44.77
CA ILE A 299 1.88 2.99 43.93
C ILE A 299 2.67 1.88 43.21
N PRO A 300 2.64 1.83 41.87
CA PRO A 300 3.38 0.80 41.16
C PRO A 300 4.88 0.86 41.43
N ASP A 301 5.55 -0.30 41.45
CA ASP A 301 6.99 -0.47 41.70
C ASP A 301 7.90 0.49 40.91
N LYS A 302 7.46 0.93 39.72
CA LYS A 302 8.20 1.87 38.87
C LYS A 302 8.20 3.31 39.40
N ASP A 303 7.18 3.67 40.17
CA ASP A 303 6.95 4.99 40.75
C ASP A 303 7.14 4.98 42.28
N ASP A 304 7.35 3.81 42.87
CA ASP A 304 7.58 3.61 44.30
C ASP A 304 9.08 3.68 44.65
N ALA A 305 9.42 4.55 45.61
CA ALA A 305 10.77 4.68 46.13
C ALA A 305 11.15 3.59 47.15
N CYS A 306 10.16 2.88 47.70
CA CYS A 306 10.28 1.78 48.64
C CYS A 306 9.43 0.55 48.22
N PRO A 307 9.67 -0.09 47.04
CA PRO A 307 8.78 -1.12 46.43
C PRO A 307 8.50 -2.41 47.19
N ASP A 308 9.05 -2.56 48.39
CA ASP A 308 8.92 -3.75 49.24
C ASP A 308 8.34 -3.40 50.62
N VAL A 309 7.97 -2.14 50.85
CA VAL A 309 7.51 -1.61 52.15
C VAL A 309 6.41 -0.58 51.95
N ALA A 310 5.17 -1.01 52.16
CA ALA A 310 3.99 -0.19 51.91
C ALA A 310 4.08 1.20 52.57
N GLY A 311 3.85 2.24 51.76
CA GLY A 311 3.94 3.62 52.18
C GLY A 311 2.71 4.46 51.82
N ILE A 312 2.97 5.75 51.62
CA ILE A 312 1.94 6.74 51.30
C ILE A 312 2.37 7.58 50.10
N THR A 313 1.40 8.08 49.34
CA THR A 313 1.64 8.91 48.15
C THR A 313 2.44 10.17 48.45
N GLU A 314 2.24 10.81 49.62
CA GLU A 314 2.98 12.01 50.01
C GLU A 314 4.49 11.76 50.17
N ASN A 315 4.90 10.51 50.32
CA ASN A 315 6.28 10.10 50.48
C ASN A 315 6.74 9.09 49.42
N ASN A 316 6.13 9.14 48.22
CA ASN A 316 6.48 8.32 47.07
C ASN A 316 6.59 6.82 47.40
N GLY A 317 5.59 6.28 48.11
CA GLY A 317 5.51 4.85 48.46
C GLY A 317 6.42 4.42 49.61
N CYS A 318 7.15 5.34 50.22
CA CYS A 318 7.83 5.07 51.48
C CYS A 318 6.96 5.37 52.70
N ALA A 319 7.16 4.60 53.77
CA ALA A 319 6.53 4.84 55.08
C ALA A 319 6.72 6.29 55.57
N ALA A 320 5.71 6.84 56.24
CA ALA A 320 5.77 8.21 56.74
C ALA A 320 6.92 8.42 57.75
N GLU A 321 7.64 9.55 57.62
CA GLU A 321 8.68 9.93 58.58
C GLU A 321 8.07 10.13 59.99
N PRO A 322 8.72 9.63 61.06
CA PRO A 322 8.16 9.64 62.41
C PRO A 322 8.33 11.01 63.08
N THR A 323 7.67 12.03 62.52
CA THR A 323 7.85 13.44 62.89
C THR A 323 7.54 13.68 64.37
N ASP A 324 6.49 13.06 64.91
CA ASP A 324 6.13 13.20 66.32
C ASP A 324 7.16 12.56 67.26
N LEU A 325 7.74 11.43 66.86
CA LEU A 325 8.83 10.78 67.61
C LEU A 325 10.10 11.65 67.58
N ILE A 326 10.45 12.21 66.42
CA ILE A 326 11.59 13.11 66.27
C ILE A 326 11.41 14.37 67.13
N ASN A 327 10.22 14.96 67.09
CA ASN A 327 9.87 16.13 67.90
C ASN A 327 9.95 15.81 69.40
N PHE A 328 9.44 14.65 69.83
CA PHE A 328 9.55 14.19 71.21
C PHE A 328 11.00 14.01 71.66
N ILE A 329 11.82 13.31 70.87
CA ILE A 329 13.25 13.06 71.15
C ILE A 329 14.02 14.38 71.31
N ASN A 330 13.75 15.37 70.46
CA ASN A 330 14.41 16.68 70.51
C ASN A 330 13.86 17.60 71.61
N SER A 331 12.74 17.25 72.23
CA SER A 331 12.13 18.03 73.31
C SER A 331 12.87 17.85 74.65
N SER A 332 12.64 18.78 75.57
CA SER A 332 13.12 18.62 76.96
C SER A 332 12.37 17.55 77.76
N GLU A 333 11.24 17.04 77.26
CA GLU A 333 10.43 16.01 77.92
C GLU A 333 11.08 14.62 77.88
N ASN A 334 12.04 14.42 76.96
CA ASN A 334 12.78 13.17 76.77
C ASN A 334 13.86 12.91 77.85
N ARG A 335 13.88 13.68 78.95
CA ARG A 335 14.90 13.56 80.00
C ARG A 335 14.35 12.80 81.20
N ILE A 336 14.94 11.64 81.46
CA ILE A 336 14.61 10.79 82.62
C ILE A 336 15.64 11.07 83.71
N LEU A 337 15.21 11.55 84.88
CA LEU A 337 16.13 12.06 85.92
C LEU A 337 16.29 11.05 87.06
N PHE A 338 17.53 10.80 87.46
CA PHE A 338 17.82 9.84 88.51
C PHE A 338 18.30 10.49 89.81
N LYS A 339 17.84 9.91 90.92
CA LYS A 339 18.42 10.17 92.24
C LYS A 339 19.92 9.79 92.26
N ALA A 340 20.66 10.40 93.18
CA ALA A 340 22.08 10.12 93.37
C ALA A 340 22.31 8.62 93.59
N SER A 341 23.32 8.05 92.93
CA SER A 341 23.68 6.62 93.00
C SER A 341 22.53 5.64 92.71
N SER A 342 21.49 6.07 91.99
CA SER A 342 20.34 5.24 91.63
C SER A 342 20.20 5.09 90.11
N SER A 343 19.68 3.94 89.69
CA SER A 343 19.14 3.65 88.35
C SER A 343 17.65 3.28 88.39
N LYS A 344 16.98 3.46 89.54
CA LYS A 344 15.54 3.15 89.67
C LYS A 344 14.69 4.25 89.03
N LEU A 345 13.77 3.84 88.17
CA LEU A 345 12.71 4.67 87.59
C LEU A 345 11.61 4.93 88.63
N ASP A 346 11.12 6.16 88.70
CA ASP A 346 9.93 6.51 89.48
C ASP A 346 8.64 6.52 88.63
N SER A 347 7.52 6.95 89.21
CA SER A 347 6.23 6.98 88.48
C SER A 347 6.19 8.02 87.37
N GLY A 348 6.84 9.17 87.54
CA GLY A 348 6.87 10.22 86.51
C GLY A 348 7.77 9.83 85.34
N ASP A 349 8.90 9.16 85.61
CA ASP A 349 9.75 8.59 84.57
C ASP A 349 8.97 7.59 83.69
N LYS A 350 8.11 6.78 84.31
CA LYS A 350 7.26 5.81 83.61
C LYS A 350 6.22 6.46 82.71
N GLU A 351 5.61 7.58 83.12
CA GLU A 351 4.67 8.33 82.28
C GLU A 351 5.35 8.87 81.00
N ILE A 352 6.60 9.32 81.10
CA ILE A 352 7.40 9.75 79.94
C ILE A 352 7.67 8.56 79.01
N LEU A 353 8.03 7.41 79.58
CA LEU A 353 8.28 6.19 78.81
C LEU A 353 7.01 5.62 78.16
N ASP A 354 5.84 5.73 78.80
CA ASP A 354 4.56 5.35 78.21
C ASP A 354 4.23 6.20 76.96
N LYS A 355 4.60 7.50 76.94
CA LYS A 355 4.51 8.32 75.72
C LYS A 355 5.42 7.79 74.60
N VAL A 356 6.65 7.40 74.94
CA VAL A 356 7.61 6.81 73.98
C VAL A 356 7.04 5.52 73.40
N ILE A 357 6.44 4.67 74.23
CA ILE A 357 5.81 3.42 73.80
C ILE A 357 4.69 3.70 72.80
N GLY A 358 3.83 4.69 73.08
CA GLY A 358 2.75 5.10 72.16
C GLY A 358 3.25 5.69 70.84
N LEU A 359 4.45 6.31 70.82
CA LEU A 359 5.09 6.76 69.59
C LEU A 359 5.76 5.60 68.84
N LEU A 360 6.46 4.70 69.53
CA LEU A 360 7.10 3.53 68.92
C LEU A 360 6.10 2.51 68.38
N SER A 361 4.87 2.47 68.90
CA SER A 361 3.79 1.65 68.35
C SER A 361 3.20 2.22 67.05
N GLN A 362 3.36 3.52 66.79
CA GLN A 362 2.92 4.13 65.52
C GLN A 362 3.94 3.96 64.40
N TYR A 363 5.21 3.76 64.76
CA TYR A 363 6.33 3.68 63.81
C TYR A 363 7.11 2.38 64.03
N GLU A 364 6.57 1.27 63.54
CA GLU A 364 7.12 -0.07 63.80
C GLU A 364 8.57 -0.25 63.30
N SER A 365 8.96 0.47 62.25
CA SER A 365 10.32 0.50 61.70
C SER A 365 11.32 1.35 62.50
N ALA A 366 10.86 2.18 63.45
CA ALA A 366 11.74 3.08 64.20
C ALA A 366 12.51 2.36 65.30
N SER A 367 13.82 2.63 65.42
CA SER A 367 14.69 2.15 66.50
C SER A 367 15.30 3.31 67.30
N ILE A 368 15.60 3.06 68.57
CA ILE A 368 16.12 4.07 69.49
C ILE A 368 17.36 3.59 70.26
N THR A 369 18.21 4.54 70.63
CA THR A 369 19.31 4.38 71.59
C THR A 369 18.94 5.07 72.88
N VAL A 370 19.04 4.38 74.00
CA VAL A 370 18.97 5.00 75.32
C VAL A 370 20.38 5.36 75.78
N GLU A 371 20.62 6.65 75.97
CA GLU A 371 21.89 7.20 76.43
C GLU A 371 21.84 7.49 77.94
N GLY A 372 22.63 6.77 78.73
CA GLY A 372 22.77 6.99 80.15
C GLY A 372 23.92 7.94 80.49
N HIS A 373 23.72 8.81 81.49
CA HIS A 373 24.72 9.76 81.96
C HIS A 373 24.79 9.79 83.50
N ALA A 374 25.94 10.22 84.03
CA ALA A 374 26.20 10.41 85.45
C ALA A 374 26.79 11.80 85.75
N SER A 375 26.64 12.26 86.99
CA SER A 375 27.40 13.41 87.50
C SER A 375 28.84 12.99 87.79
N SER A 376 29.75 13.95 87.95
CA SER A 376 31.16 13.66 88.29
C SER A 376 31.39 13.33 89.77
N ASP A 377 30.36 12.85 90.47
CA ASP A 377 30.49 12.42 91.86
C ASP A 377 31.04 10.99 91.88
N GLY A 378 32.17 10.76 92.54
CA GLY A 378 32.77 9.42 92.63
C GLY A 378 33.82 9.16 91.54
N SER A 379 34.16 7.89 91.30
CA SER A 379 35.16 7.52 90.30
C SER A 379 34.53 7.41 88.91
N GLU A 380 35.30 7.76 87.89
CA GLU A 380 34.89 7.65 86.49
C GLU A 380 34.40 6.24 86.13
N THR A 381 35.10 5.19 86.56
CA THR A 381 34.68 3.79 86.34
C THR A 381 33.34 3.47 87.00
N TYR A 382 33.06 4.03 88.17
CA TYR A 382 31.77 3.87 88.84
C TYR A 382 30.66 4.60 88.05
N ASN A 383 30.93 5.83 87.63
CA ASN A 383 29.99 6.66 86.87
C ASN A 383 29.67 6.05 85.50
N GLN A 384 30.66 5.45 84.85
CA GLN A 384 30.48 4.69 83.62
C GLN A 384 29.48 3.53 83.83
N LYS A 385 29.75 2.64 84.80
CA LYS A 385 28.85 1.51 85.13
C LYS A 385 27.46 1.97 85.57
N LEU A 386 27.37 3.08 86.31
CA LEU A 386 26.09 3.62 86.76
C LEU A 386 25.27 4.18 85.58
N SER A 387 25.94 4.82 84.62
CA SER A 387 25.28 5.32 83.41
C SER A 387 24.74 4.19 82.53
N GLU A 388 25.50 3.10 82.36
CA GLU A 388 25.06 1.89 81.65
C GLU A 388 23.82 1.28 82.32
N LYS A 389 23.84 1.14 83.66
CA LYS A 389 22.68 0.65 84.42
C LYS A 389 21.44 1.52 84.25
N ARG A 390 21.59 2.84 84.11
CA ARG A 390 20.45 3.74 83.88
C ARG A 390 19.85 3.54 82.50
N ALA A 391 20.69 3.44 81.47
CA ALA A 391 20.23 3.13 80.13
C ALA A 391 19.52 1.76 80.09
N GLU A 392 20.07 0.77 80.78
CA GLU A 392 19.49 -0.57 80.87
C GLU A 392 18.15 -0.57 81.59
N SER A 393 17.99 0.12 82.72
CA SER A 393 16.71 0.19 83.44
C SER A 393 15.58 0.81 82.61
N VAL A 394 15.91 1.75 81.72
CA VAL A 394 14.94 2.29 80.74
C VAL A 394 14.61 1.26 79.68
N LYS A 395 15.62 0.59 79.10
CA LYS A 395 15.42 -0.48 78.11
C LYS A 395 14.57 -1.61 78.68
N GLU A 396 14.87 -2.10 79.88
CA GLU A 396 14.09 -3.12 80.59
C GLU A 396 12.62 -2.75 80.72
N TYR A 397 12.31 -1.48 81.03
CA TYR A 397 10.94 -1.02 81.11
C TYR A 397 10.22 -1.01 79.75
N LEU A 398 10.90 -0.57 78.69
CA LEU A 398 10.35 -0.59 77.33
C LEU A 398 10.10 -2.03 76.83
N LEU A 399 11.01 -2.95 77.16
CA LEU A 399 10.85 -4.39 76.89
C LEU A 399 9.65 -4.98 77.64
N GLU A 400 9.51 -4.67 78.93
CA GLU A 400 8.37 -5.11 79.77
C GLU A 400 7.02 -4.66 79.18
N LYS A 401 7.01 -3.51 78.50
CA LYS A 401 5.83 -2.93 77.87
C LYS A 401 5.60 -3.39 76.42
N GLY A 402 6.44 -4.30 75.91
CA GLY A 402 6.23 -4.96 74.62
C GLY A 402 6.99 -4.35 73.44
N VAL A 403 7.92 -3.42 73.66
CA VAL A 403 8.81 -2.95 72.59
C VAL A 403 9.84 -4.04 72.27
N ALA A 404 10.00 -4.40 70.99
CA ALA A 404 10.92 -5.46 70.57
C ALA A 404 12.39 -5.11 70.89
N ASP A 405 13.16 -6.08 71.40
CA ASP A 405 14.54 -5.89 71.84
C ASP A 405 15.47 -5.38 70.74
N GLU A 406 15.26 -5.84 69.51
CA GLU A 406 16.00 -5.43 68.32
C GLU A 406 15.84 -3.95 67.95
N ARG A 407 14.79 -3.29 68.45
CA ARG A 407 14.53 -1.86 68.26
C ARG A 407 15.19 -0.99 69.34
N LEU A 408 15.80 -1.60 70.36
CA LEU A 408 16.32 -0.93 71.55
C LEU A 408 17.81 -1.20 71.75
N SER A 409 18.59 -0.12 71.77
CA SER A 409 20.02 -0.15 72.11
C SER A 409 20.33 0.74 73.30
N THR A 410 21.41 0.46 74.04
CA THR A 410 21.81 1.22 75.22
C THR A 410 23.27 1.63 75.13
N VAL A 411 23.59 2.85 75.59
CA VAL A 411 24.96 3.37 75.68
C VAL A 411 25.11 4.15 76.99
N GLY A 412 26.16 3.85 77.76
CA GLY A 412 26.54 4.65 78.92
C GLY A 412 27.68 5.61 78.58
N PHE A 413 27.53 6.89 78.90
CA PHE A 413 28.57 7.91 78.67
C PHE A 413 29.32 8.32 79.95
N GLY A 414 28.97 7.75 81.10
CA GLY A 414 29.50 8.18 82.39
C GLY A 414 29.31 9.69 82.59
N GLU A 415 30.39 10.38 82.98
CA GLU A 415 30.41 11.83 83.20
C GLU A 415 30.87 12.65 81.99
N SER A 416 31.13 12.02 80.83
CA SER A 416 31.78 12.64 79.67
C SER A 416 30.93 13.65 78.89
N LYS A 417 29.59 13.60 79.04
CA LYS A 417 28.63 14.47 78.35
C LYS A 417 27.74 15.27 79.34
N PRO A 418 28.30 16.20 80.12
CA PRO A 418 27.53 16.99 81.07
C PRO A 418 26.67 18.05 80.36
N VAL A 419 25.47 18.28 80.87
CA VAL A 419 24.55 19.36 80.44
C VAL A 419 24.44 20.47 81.49
N GLY A 420 24.88 20.20 82.72
CA GLY A 420 24.92 21.13 83.84
C GLY A 420 26.29 21.18 84.50
N ASN A 421 26.53 22.24 85.27
CA ASN A 421 27.79 22.41 86.00
C ASN A 421 27.89 21.42 87.17
N ASN A 422 28.81 20.46 87.07
CA ASN A 422 29.06 19.44 88.10
C ASN A 422 29.50 20.04 89.46
N ASN A 423 29.96 21.29 89.51
CA ASN A 423 30.30 21.93 90.78
C ASN A 423 29.05 22.31 91.60
N THR A 424 27.87 22.34 90.98
CA THR A 424 26.62 22.75 91.64
C THR A 424 25.70 21.55 91.89
N ALA A 425 24.95 21.55 93.01
CA ALA A 425 23.98 20.49 93.29
C ALA A 425 22.90 20.36 92.20
N ARG A 426 22.46 21.50 91.64
CA ARG A 426 21.52 21.58 90.51
C ARG A 426 22.12 20.93 89.26
N GLY A 427 23.31 21.36 88.83
CA GLY A 427 23.95 20.82 87.62
C GLY A 427 24.29 19.33 87.74
N ARG A 428 24.65 18.84 88.93
CA ARG A 428 24.79 17.40 89.15
C ARG A 428 23.46 16.65 89.04
N ALA A 429 22.35 17.24 89.48
CA ALA A 429 21.03 16.66 89.25
C ALA A 429 20.69 16.59 87.77
N ASP A 430 20.97 17.66 87.02
CA ASP A 430 20.72 17.71 85.57
C ASP A 430 21.61 16.70 84.80
N ASN A 431 22.82 16.39 85.30
CA ASN A 431 23.73 15.41 84.69
C ASN A 431 23.35 13.95 84.97
N ARG A 432 22.62 13.67 86.05
CA ARG A 432 22.15 12.31 86.38
C ARG A 432 20.87 11.99 85.61
N ARG A 433 21.02 11.64 84.35
CA ARG A 433 19.89 11.44 83.43
C ARG A 433 20.05 10.24 82.52
N ALA A 434 18.95 9.81 81.93
CA ALA A 434 18.95 9.08 80.66
C ALA A 434 18.15 9.88 79.63
N ASN A 435 18.59 9.84 78.38
CA ASN A 435 17.92 10.45 77.24
C ASN A 435 17.68 9.38 76.18
N ILE A 436 16.61 9.51 75.40
CA ILE A 436 16.40 8.66 74.22
C ILE A 436 16.91 9.40 72.99
N ASN A 437 17.65 8.72 72.14
CA ASN A 437 18.14 9.29 70.89
C ASN A 437 17.70 8.40 69.73
N ARG A 438 17.51 8.99 68.54
CA ARG A 438 17.22 8.21 67.35
C ARG A 438 18.50 7.48 66.96
N SER A 439 18.45 6.15 66.93
CA SER A 439 19.47 5.39 66.21
C SER A 439 19.20 5.57 64.73
N ALA A 440 20.07 6.27 64.01
CA ALA A 440 20.03 6.25 62.55
C ALA A 440 20.55 4.89 62.05
N ASN A 441 19.81 3.81 62.32
CA ASN A 441 19.92 2.59 61.56
C ASN A 441 18.74 2.56 60.62
N VAL A 442 18.91 3.20 59.46
CA VAL A 442 18.12 2.86 58.29
C VAL A 442 18.63 1.48 57.86
N LYS A 443 18.05 0.41 58.45
CA LYS A 443 18.19 -0.92 57.87
C LYS A 443 17.29 -0.94 56.65
N VAL A 444 17.88 -0.67 55.50
CA VAL A 444 17.32 -1.11 54.22
C VAL A 444 17.59 -2.61 54.20
N ASN A 445 16.55 -3.41 54.46
CA ASN A 445 16.57 -4.83 54.13
C ASN A 445 15.93 -5.00 52.76
#